data_AF-A0A7G1QBI2-F1
#
_entry.id   AF-A0A7G1QBI2-F1
#
_cell.length_a   1.000
_cell.length_b   1.000
_cell.length_c   1.000
_cell.angle_alpha   90.00
_cell.angle_beta   90.00
_cell.angle_gamma   90.00
#
_symmetry.space_group_name_H-M   'P 1'
#
loop_
_entity.id
_entity.type
_entity.pdbx_description
1 polymer ?
#
loop_
_entity_poly.entity_id
_entity_poly.type
_entity_poly.pdbx_seq_one_letter_code
_entity_poly.pdbx_strand_id
1 'polypeptide(L)'
;MVDILNAKKQKTTEKIPFSRSLSNNFQFVLDSINKIIEQHNRKSDNFQDEKDEATKSLKTHYLSEIFDEVKGLVREIEECKKEISRIQNDIEVLNEQITESKNKILSEHKACNTLNKQLQTFLGRNEITFEVAPEGGYVIKRNGIIAKNLSEGEKTAIAFVYFVVHLKDQNFDVTNGIIVVDDPISSLDSNSLHQAFAFLQNAVKGAKQVFIFTHNFNFLRLILNWLKYKPNKKHSRYYMIKNQNEVANGRTAFVSKLDKALIDHESEYHYLFKVLYTFESDDSIASVYHIPNIARKVLDTFLMFRVPSSETSYKKTESCSIFARNDGHNFSRTLQNS
;
A
#
# COMPACT_ATOMS: atom_id res chain seq x y z
N MET A 1 -115.53 69.83 -11.87
CA MET A 1 -115.60 68.95 -10.68
C MET A 1 -116.59 69.52 -9.67
N VAL A 2 -116.54 70.82 -9.38
CA VAL A 2 -117.50 71.52 -8.49
C VAL A 2 -118.94 71.49 -9.03
N ASP A 3 -119.15 71.66 -10.35
CA ASP A 3 -120.51 71.68 -10.93
C ASP A 3 -121.22 70.31 -10.92
N ILE A 4 -120.46 69.22 -11.10
CA ILE A 4 -120.96 67.84 -11.07
C ILE A 4 -121.39 67.44 -9.65
N LEU A 5 -120.72 67.99 -8.63
CA LEU A 5 -121.06 67.78 -7.22
C LEU A 5 -122.32 68.57 -6.79
N ASN A 6 -122.52 69.78 -7.32
CA ASN A 6 -123.72 70.58 -7.04
C ASN A 6 -124.99 69.97 -7.65
N ALA A 7 -124.92 69.41 -8.87
CA ALA A 7 -126.05 68.72 -9.50
C ALA A 7 -126.50 67.44 -8.75
N LYS A 8 -125.56 66.73 -8.11
CA LYS A 8 -125.86 65.52 -7.29
C LYS A 8 -126.62 65.85 -6.00
N LYS A 9 -126.56 67.09 -5.52
CA LYS A 9 -127.21 67.53 -4.27
C LYS A 9 -128.75 67.62 -4.41
N GLN A 10 -129.26 67.81 -5.63
CA GLN A 10 -130.71 67.88 -5.90
C GLN A 10 -131.31 66.56 -6.41
N LYS A 11 -130.48 65.56 -6.78
CA LYS A 11 -130.91 64.22 -7.23
C LYS A 11 -130.06 63.15 -6.55
N THR A 12 -130.32 62.92 -5.27
CA THR A 12 -129.49 62.10 -4.38
C THR A 12 -129.50 60.59 -4.67
N THR A 13 -130.40 60.10 -5.52
CA THR A 13 -130.58 58.67 -5.82
C THR A 13 -130.01 58.20 -7.15
N GLU A 14 -129.46 59.08 -8.00
CA GLU A 14 -128.88 58.69 -9.29
C GLU A 14 -127.34 58.59 -9.23
N LYS A 15 -126.78 57.49 -9.74
CA LYS A 15 -125.33 57.28 -9.86
C LYS A 15 -124.80 57.99 -11.11
N ILE A 16 -123.94 58.99 -10.93
CA ILE A 16 -123.19 59.64 -12.02
C ILE A 16 -121.82 58.93 -12.16
N PRO A 17 -121.48 58.33 -13.31
CA PRO A 17 -120.16 57.74 -13.53
C PRO A 17 -119.12 58.85 -13.76
N PHE A 18 -118.01 58.79 -13.04
CA PHE A 18 -116.88 59.71 -13.17
C PHE A 18 -115.67 58.93 -13.70
N SER A 19 -115.18 59.27 -14.89
CA SER A 19 -113.94 58.70 -15.44
C SER A 19 -113.00 59.82 -15.89
N ARG A 20 -111.76 59.79 -15.41
CA ARG A 20 -110.68 60.69 -15.87
C ARG A 20 -109.51 59.84 -16.33
N SER A 21 -109.01 60.09 -17.54
CA SER A 21 -107.76 59.52 -18.04
C SER A 21 -106.59 60.42 -17.63
N LEU A 22 -105.51 59.84 -17.11
CA LEU A 22 -104.25 60.53 -16.86
C LEU A 22 -103.56 60.83 -18.21
N SER A 23 -102.83 61.94 -18.30
CA SER A 23 -102.21 62.44 -19.54
C SER A 23 -100.89 61.74 -19.88
N ASN A 24 -100.59 61.61 -21.18
CA ASN A 24 -99.42 60.89 -21.73
C ASN A 24 -98.04 61.36 -21.20
N ASN A 25 -97.92 62.59 -20.67
CA ASN A 25 -96.68 63.09 -20.07
C ASN A 25 -96.26 62.30 -18.82
N PHE A 26 -97.21 61.70 -18.11
CA PHE A 26 -96.90 60.90 -16.93
C PHE A 26 -96.19 59.59 -17.31
N GLN A 27 -96.59 58.98 -18.43
CA GLN A 27 -96.02 57.73 -18.92
C GLN A 27 -94.56 57.90 -19.40
N PHE A 28 -94.26 58.99 -20.11
CA PHE A 28 -92.90 59.28 -20.58
C PHE A 28 -91.91 59.54 -19.43
N VAL A 29 -92.36 60.23 -18.38
CA VAL A 29 -91.57 60.46 -17.16
C VAL A 29 -91.34 59.13 -16.42
N LEU A 30 -92.35 58.26 -16.33
CA LEU A 30 -92.22 56.92 -15.77
C LEU A 30 -91.20 56.07 -16.54
N ASP A 31 -91.24 56.07 -17.87
CA ASP A 31 -90.29 55.30 -18.70
C ASP A 31 -88.85 55.82 -18.55
N SER A 32 -88.69 57.15 -18.39
CA SER A 32 -87.38 57.76 -18.16
C SER A 32 -86.81 57.40 -16.79
N ILE A 33 -87.66 57.40 -15.76
CA ILE A 33 -87.28 56.96 -14.40
C ILE A 33 -86.94 55.47 -14.41
N ASN A 34 -87.74 54.64 -15.09
CA ASN A 34 -87.47 53.20 -15.20
C ASN A 34 -86.16 52.90 -15.92
N LYS A 35 -85.80 53.66 -16.96
CA LYS A 35 -84.47 53.53 -17.61
C LYS A 35 -83.31 53.84 -16.66
N ILE A 36 -83.46 54.86 -15.81
CA ILE A 36 -82.45 55.19 -14.80
C ILE A 36 -82.36 54.07 -13.75
N ILE A 37 -83.51 53.52 -13.33
CA ILE A 37 -83.58 52.39 -12.41
C ILE A 37 -82.93 51.15 -13.03
N GLU A 38 -83.19 50.84 -14.31
CA GLU A 38 -82.56 49.72 -15.01
C GLU A 38 -81.04 49.90 -15.15
N GLN A 39 -80.57 51.10 -15.46
CA GLN A 39 -79.13 51.39 -15.51
C GLN A 39 -78.48 51.21 -14.14
N HIS A 40 -79.13 51.70 -13.08
CA HIS A 40 -78.64 51.54 -11.72
C HIS A 40 -78.64 50.07 -11.29
N ASN A 41 -79.72 49.33 -11.53
CA ASN A 41 -79.84 47.92 -11.21
C ASN A 41 -78.80 47.09 -11.97
N ARG A 42 -78.62 47.33 -13.28
CA ARG A 42 -77.59 46.66 -14.07
C ARG A 42 -76.17 46.94 -13.55
N LYS A 43 -75.90 48.17 -13.09
CA LYS A 43 -74.62 48.51 -12.47
C LYS A 43 -74.44 47.83 -11.11
N SER A 44 -75.50 47.72 -10.32
CA SER A 44 -75.49 47.00 -9.04
C SER A 44 -75.33 45.49 -9.21
N ASP A 45 -76.01 44.89 -10.19
CA ASP A 45 -75.95 43.47 -10.50
C ASP A 45 -74.55 43.09 -11.03
N ASN A 46 -73.98 43.92 -11.91
CA ASN A 46 -72.66 43.70 -12.51
C ASN A 46 -71.49 44.19 -11.64
N PHE A 47 -71.76 44.82 -10.49
CA PHE A 47 -70.70 45.40 -9.65
C PHE A 47 -69.69 44.35 -9.18
N GLN A 48 -70.17 43.16 -8.86
CA GLN A 48 -69.32 42.07 -8.39
C GLN A 48 -68.41 41.54 -9.52
N ASP A 49 -68.96 41.39 -10.73
CA ASP A 49 -68.20 40.95 -11.91
C ASP A 49 -67.13 41.98 -12.31
N GLU A 50 -67.49 43.27 -12.35
CA GLU A 50 -66.53 44.35 -12.64
C GLU A 50 -65.43 44.43 -11.57
N LYS A 51 -65.78 44.23 -10.30
CA LYS A 51 -64.82 44.18 -9.20
C LYS A 51 -63.89 42.98 -9.34
N ASP A 52 -64.40 41.81 -9.70
CA ASP A 52 -63.60 40.61 -9.86
C ASP A 52 -62.67 40.70 -11.08
N GLU A 53 -63.12 41.32 -12.17
CA GLU A 53 -62.31 41.59 -13.36
C GLU A 53 -61.19 42.62 -13.08
N ALA A 54 -61.52 43.72 -12.39
CA ALA A 54 -60.53 44.69 -11.95
C ALA A 54 -59.51 44.08 -10.98
N THR A 55 -59.98 43.23 -10.05
CA THR A 55 -59.12 42.50 -9.10
C THR A 55 -58.20 41.53 -9.84
N LYS A 56 -58.70 40.83 -10.86
CA LYS A 56 -57.90 39.93 -11.70
C LYS A 56 -56.85 40.70 -12.51
N SER A 57 -57.20 41.87 -13.04
CA SER A 57 -56.28 42.74 -13.77
C SER A 57 -55.15 43.24 -12.87
N LEU A 58 -55.49 43.71 -11.66
CA LEU A 58 -54.51 44.10 -10.63
C LEU A 58 -53.59 42.94 -10.25
N LYS A 59 -54.14 41.76 -9.97
CA LYS A 59 -53.33 40.56 -9.68
C LYS A 59 -52.38 40.22 -10.82
N THR A 60 -52.84 40.31 -12.06
CA THR A 60 -52.03 40.01 -13.25
C THR A 60 -50.90 41.03 -13.41
N HIS A 61 -51.17 42.31 -13.15
CA HIS A 61 -50.15 43.36 -13.17
C HIS A 61 -49.07 43.13 -12.11
N TYR A 62 -49.45 42.90 -10.85
CA TYR A 62 -48.49 42.59 -9.78
C TYR A 62 -47.70 41.31 -10.05
N LEU A 63 -48.34 40.27 -10.61
CA LEU A 63 -47.63 39.05 -11.02
C LEU A 63 -46.65 39.30 -12.16
N SER A 64 -46.95 40.22 -13.08
CA SER A 64 -46.05 40.57 -14.18
C SER A 64 -44.82 41.35 -13.72
N GLU A 65 -44.96 42.21 -12.69
CA GLU A 65 -43.82 42.96 -12.12
C GLU A 65 -42.78 42.03 -11.49
N ILE A 66 -43.22 40.95 -10.84
CA ILE A 66 -42.33 40.00 -10.17
C ILE A 66 -41.93 38.79 -11.04
N PHE A 67 -42.51 38.65 -12.23
CA PHE A 67 -42.36 37.45 -13.05
C PHE A 67 -40.91 37.17 -13.44
N ASP A 68 -40.19 38.19 -13.89
CA ASP A 68 -38.80 38.04 -14.33
C ASP A 68 -37.87 37.73 -13.14
N GLU A 69 -38.14 38.29 -11.96
CA GLU A 69 -37.39 38.01 -10.74
C GLU A 69 -37.61 36.57 -10.27
N VAL A 70 -38.85 36.10 -10.21
CA VAL A 70 -39.18 34.70 -9.86
C VAL A 70 -38.57 33.74 -10.87
N LYS A 71 -38.62 34.06 -12.17
CA LYS A 71 -38.01 33.24 -13.22
C LYS A 71 -36.49 33.19 -13.11
N GLY A 72 -35.85 34.29 -12.69
CA GLY A 72 -34.42 34.33 -12.36
C GLY A 72 -34.08 33.41 -11.21
N LEU A 73 -34.80 33.52 -10.09
CA LEU A 73 -34.60 32.68 -8.91
C LEU A 73 -34.83 31.18 -9.20
N VAL A 74 -35.82 30.84 -10.05
CA VAL A 74 -36.05 29.45 -10.47
C VAL A 74 -34.86 28.90 -11.27
N ARG A 75 -34.27 29.70 -12.16
CA ARG A 75 -33.05 29.29 -12.89
C ARG A 75 -31.87 29.08 -11.94
N GLU A 76 -31.65 29.98 -11.00
CA GLU A 76 -30.59 29.84 -9.99
C GLU A 76 -30.77 28.57 -9.14
N ILE A 77 -32.02 28.24 -8.77
CA ILE A 77 -32.32 26.99 -8.07
C ILE A 77 -31.99 25.77 -8.93
N GLU A 78 -32.31 25.78 -10.22
CA GLU A 78 -31.97 24.69 -11.12
C GLU A 78 -30.45 24.52 -11.31
N GLU A 79 -29.72 25.62 -11.43
CA GLU A 79 -28.25 25.61 -11.52
C GLU A 79 -27.62 25.07 -10.22
N CYS A 80 -28.06 25.56 -9.06
CA CYS A 80 -27.63 25.05 -7.76
C CYS A 80 -27.92 23.55 -7.61
N LYS A 81 -29.09 23.06 -8.05
CA LYS A 81 -29.42 21.63 -8.00
C LYS A 81 -28.49 20.78 -8.89
N LYS A 82 -28.11 21.29 -10.06
CA LYS A 82 -27.15 20.61 -10.94
C LYS A 82 -25.78 20.53 -10.29
N GLU A 83 -25.30 21.62 -9.69
CA GLU A 83 -24.01 21.63 -8.99
C GLU A 83 -24.01 20.71 -7.77
N ILE A 84 -25.08 20.68 -6.97
CA ILE A 84 -25.22 19.72 -5.86
C ILE A 84 -25.11 18.28 -6.37
N SER A 85 -25.81 17.95 -7.45
CA SER A 85 -25.79 16.59 -8.02
C SER A 85 -24.39 16.21 -8.53
N ARG A 86 -23.67 17.18 -9.12
CA ARG A 86 -22.28 16.98 -9.56
C ARG A 86 -21.35 16.70 -8.40
N ILE A 87 -21.40 17.53 -7.35
CA ILE A 87 -20.58 17.37 -6.15
C ILE A 87 -20.89 16.04 -5.45
N GLN A 88 -22.15 15.61 -5.41
CA GLN A 88 -22.52 14.30 -4.85
C GLN A 88 -21.88 13.13 -5.60
N ASN A 89 -21.89 13.16 -6.94
CA ASN A 89 -21.19 12.15 -7.75
C ASN A 89 -19.67 12.19 -7.50
N ASP A 90 -19.07 13.38 -7.43
CA ASP A 90 -17.63 13.52 -7.15
C ASP A 90 -17.27 12.92 -5.77
N ILE A 91 -18.15 13.10 -4.76
CA ILE A 91 -17.99 12.50 -3.43
C ILE A 91 -18.08 10.97 -3.50
N GLU A 92 -19.01 10.40 -4.26
CA GLU A 92 -19.13 8.94 -4.43
C GLU A 92 -17.87 8.36 -5.07
N VAL A 93 -17.40 8.96 -6.17
CA VAL A 93 -16.16 8.52 -6.86
C VAL A 93 -14.95 8.62 -5.93
N LEU A 94 -14.80 9.71 -5.17
CA LEU A 94 -13.73 9.86 -4.18
C LEU A 94 -13.83 8.81 -3.07
N ASN A 95 -15.03 8.48 -2.61
CA ASN A 95 -15.23 7.44 -1.59
C ASN A 95 -14.88 6.04 -2.11
N GLU A 96 -15.18 5.73 -3.36
CA GLU A 96 -14.74 4.49 -4.00
C GLU A 96 -13.22 4.41 -4.07
N GLN A 97 -12.55 5.48 -4.50
CA GLN A 97 -11.08 5.56 -4.55
C GLN A 97 -10.44 5.43 -3.15
N ILE A 98 -11.04 6.06 -2.13
CA ILE A 98 -10.61 5.91 -0.73
C ILE A 98 -10.77 4.46 -0.28
N THR A 99 -11.85 3.80 -0.66
CA THR A 99 -12.13 2.41 -0.28
C THR A 99 -11.16 1.45 -0.96
N GLU A 100 -10.86 1.67 -2.24
CA GLU A 100 -9.85 0.90 -2.98
C GLU A 100 -8.46 1.09 -2.37
N SER A 101 -8.09 2.33 -2.04
CA SER A 101 -6.82 2.65 -1.38
C SER A 101 -6.73 2.03 0.02
N LYS A 102 -7.83 2.05 0.80
CA LYS A 102 -7.95 1.35 2.09
C LYS A 102 -7.82 -0.16 1.92
N ASN A 103 -8.37 -0.75 0.87
CA ASN A 103 -8.24 -2.19 0.61
C ASN A 103 -6.80 -2.57 0.26
N LYS A 104 -6.06 -1.72 -0.46
CA LYS A 104 -4.61 -1.85 -0.65
C LYS A 104 -3.88 -1.79 0.70
N ILE A 105 -4.21 -0.84 1.57
CA ILE A 105 -3.65 -0.74 2.93
C ILE A 105 -4.04 -1.94 3.84
N LEU A 106 -5.25 -2.49 3.71
CA LEU A 106 -5.67 -3.68 4.46
C LEU A 106 -4.88 -4.94 4.03
N SER A 107 -4.50 -5.02 2.76
CA SER A 107 -3.54 -6.02 2.29
C SER A 107 -2.15 -5.80 2.90
N GLU A 108 -1.71 -4.54 3.04
CA GLU A 108 -0.48 -4.18 3.74
C GLU A 108 -0.53 -4.53 5.23
N HIS A 109 -1.67 -4.41 5.91
CA HIS A 109 -1.84 -4.83 7.31
C HIS A 109 -1.73 -6.35 7.49
N LYS A 110 -2.34 -7.15 6.59
CA LYS A 110 -2.16 -8.62 6.60
C LYS A 110 -0.71 -9.01 6.31
N ALA A 111 -0.07 -8.32 5.37
CA ALA A 111 1.35 -8.48 5.10
C ALA A 111 2.21 -8.08 6.30
N CYS A 112 1.87 -6.99 7.00
CA CYS A 112 2.55 -6.50 8.20
C CYS A 112 2.52 -7.53 9.33
N ASN A 113 1.35 -8.09 9.62
CA ASN A 113 1.20 -9.14 10.63
C ASN A 113 2.00 -10.40 10.26
N THR A 114 2.02 -10.76 8.97
CA THR A 114 2.81 -11.90 8.46
C THR A 114 4.31 -11.62 8.57
N LEU A 115 4.75 -10.42 8.20
CA LEU A 115 6.13 -9.95 8.34
C LEU A 115 6.57 -9.99 9.81
N ASN A 116 5.76 -9.47 10.73
CA ASN A 116 6.06 -9.50 12.16
C ASN A 116 6.19 -10.92 12.70
N LYS A 117 5.27 -11.82 12.32
CA LYS A 117 5.33 -13.23 12.73
C LYS A 117 6.58 -13.92 12.20
N GLN A 118 6.93 -13.68 10.94
CA GLN A 118 8.14 -14.26 10.35
C GLN A 118 9.41 -13.66 10.93
N LEU A 119 9.44 -12.35 11.19
CA LEU A 119 10.57 -11.66 11.80
C LEU A 119 10.80 -12.14 13.23
N GLN A 120 9.74 -12.27 14.03
CA GLN A 120 9.84 -12.84 15.38
C GLN A 120 10.38 -14.27 15.34
N THR A 121 9.87 -15.07 14.41
CA THR A 121 10.36 -16.44 14.22
C THR A 121 11.82 -16.45 13.79
N PHE A 122 12.25 -15.54 12.91
CA PHE A 122 13.62 -15.47 12.42
C PHE A 122 14.61 -14.97 13.48
N LEU A 123 14.28 -13.90 14.20
CA LEU A 123 15.16 -13.31 15.21
C LEU A 123 15.09 -14.04 16.56
N GLY A 124 14.06 -14.86 16.80
CA GLY A 124 13.79 -15.49 18.10
C GLY A 124 13.35 -14.51 19.20
N ARG A 125 13.14 -13.24 18.84
CA ARG A 125 12.76 -12.14 19.74
C ARG A 125 11.73 -11.23 19.06
N ASN A 126 10.91 -10.56 19.85
CA ASN A 126 9.82 -9.69 19.41
C ASN A 126 10.10 -8.20 19.60
N GLU A 127 11.37 -7.82 19.79
CA GLU A 127 11.76 -6.43 20.02
C GLU A 127 11.52 -5.56 18.78
N ILE A 128 11.76 -6.09 17.58
CA ILE A 128 11.59 -5.38 16.32
C ILE A 128 10.24 -5.75 15.69
N THR A 129 9.44 -4.74 15.38
CA THR A 129 8.13 -4.91 14.74
C THR A 129 7.93 -3.85 13.66
N PHE A 130 7.26 -4.25 12.59
CA PHE A 130 6.68 -3.37 11.59
C PHE A 130 5.31 -2.89 12.04
N GLU A 131 5.02 -1.62 11.80
CA GLU A 131 3.68 -1.05 11.87
C GLU A 131 3.39 -0.30 10.58
N VAL A 132 2.12 -0.28 10.17
CA VAL A 132 1.69 0.48 8.99
C VAL A 132 1.65 1.96 9.37
N ALA A 133 2.31 2.80 8.57
CA ALA A 133 2.30 4.24 8.78
C ALA A 133 0.93 4.82 8.36
N PRO A 134 0.43 5.89 9.02
CA PRO A 134 -0.81 6.55 8.62
C PRO A 134 -0.79 7.08 7.18
N GLU A 135 0.40 7.40 6.67
CA GLU A 135 0.63 7.97 5.33
C GLU A 135 0.97 6.90 4.27
N GLY A 136 0.90 5.61 4.65
CA GLY A 136 1.28 4.48 3.81
C GLY A 136 2.71 3.99 4.06
N GLY A 137 2.96 2.70 3.80
CA GLY A 137 4.27 2.07 4.04
C GLY A 137 4.48 1.59 5.49
N TYR A 138 5.73 1.27 5.82
CA TYR A 138 6.08 0.63 7.10
C TYR A 138 6.99 1.50 7.97
N VAL A 139 6.67 1.57 9.27
CA VAL A 139 7.57 2.07 10.31
C VAL A 139 8.11 0.89 11.10
N ILE A 140 9.42 0.87 11.30
CA ILE A 140 10.09 -0.12 12.14
C ILE A 140 10.18 0.44 13.56
N LYS A 141 9.67 -0.32 14.53
CA LYS A 141 9.76 0.00 15.95
C LYS A 141 10.62 -1.03 16.68
N ARG A 142 11.39 -0.56 17.65
CA ARG A 142 12.06 -1.36 18.68
C ARG A 142 11.38 -1.10 20.02
N ASN A 143 10.79 -2.13 20.62
CA ASN A 143 10.07 -2.03 21.90
C ASN A 143 9.02 -0.90 21.91
N GLY A 144 8.28 -0.74 20.81
CA GLY A 144 7.25 0.30 20.65
C GLY A 144 7.76 1.70 20.28
N ILE A 145 9.08 1.92 20.26
CA ILE A 145 9.70 3.20 19.88
C ILE A 145 10.25 3.11 18.46
N ILE A 146 10.13 4.16 17.65
CA ILE A 146 10.69 4.18 16.28
C ILE A 146 12.19 3.86 16.31
N ALA A 147 12.57 2.81 15.58
CA ALA A 147 13.95 2.36 15.52
C ALA A 147 14.76 3.27 14.58
N LYS A 148 15.67 4.08 15.14
CA LYS A 148 16.57 4.93 14.34
C LYS A 148 17.84 4.20 13.90
N ASN A 149 18.31 3.23 14.70
CA ASN A 149 19.56 2.51 14.47
C ASN A 149 19.34 0.99 14.55
N LEU A 150 19.44 0.34 13.38
CA LEU A 150 19.48 -1.11 13.24
C LEU A 150 20.93 -1.56 13.03
N SER A 151 21.31 -2.68 13.66
CA SER A 151 22.58 -3.35 13.37
C SER A 151 22.58 -3.94 11.96
N GLU A 152 23.76 -4.21 11.39
CA GLU A 152 23.87 -4.84 10.08
C GLU A 152 23.19 -6.22 10.01
N GLY A 153 23.28 -7.00 11.09
CA GLY A 153 22.56 -8.27 11.22
C GLY A 153 21.05 -8.10 11.17
N GLU A 154 20.51 -7.08 11.85
CA GLU A 154 19.07 -6.79 11.84
C GLU A 154 18.59 -6.28 10.49
N LYS A 155 19.37 -5.45 9.80
CA LYS A 155 19.07 -5.00 8.43
C LYS A 155 19.01 -6.19 7.47
N THR A 156 20.00 -7.08 7.54
CA THR A 156 20.07 -8.29 6.71
C THR A 156 18.88 -9.21 7.00
N ALA A 157 18.55 -9.43 8.28
CA ALA A 157 17.40 -10.24 8.70
C ALA A 157 16.07 -9.69 8.17
N ILE A 158 15.87 -8.37 8.29
CA ILE A 158 14.68 -7.68 7.79
C ILE A 158 14.57 -7.84 6.27
N ALA A 159 15.65 -7.57 5.52
CA ALA A 159 15.66 -7.70 4.07
C ALA A 159 15.35 -9.14 3.64
N PHE A 160 15.91 -10.12 4.34
CA PHE A 160 15.69 -11.53 4.04
C PHE A 160 14.25 -11.98 4.34
N VAL A 161 13.69 -11.61 5.50
CA VAL A 161 12.28 -11.92 5.82
C VAL A 161 11.32 -11.25 4.83
N TYR A 162 11.60 -9.99 4.49
CA TYR A 162 10.82 -9.26 3.50
C TYR A 162 10.82 -9.99 2.14
N PHE A 163 12.00 -10.40 1.66
CA PHE A 163 12.15 -11.20 0.45
C PHE A 163 11.33 -12.51 0.51
N VAL A 164 11.40 -13.26 1.60
CA VAL A 164 10.66 -14.53 1.77
C VAL A 164 9.15 -14.32 1.78
N VAL A 165 8.65 -13.24 2.38
CA VAL A 165 7.22 -12.91 2.36
C VAL A 165 6.78 -12.53 0.95
N HIS A 166 7.57 -11.73 0.23
CA HIS A 166 7.23 -11.30 -1.14
C HIS A 166 7.26 -12.46 -2.14
N LEU A 167 8.11 -13.47 -1.94
CA LEU A 167 8.09 -14.69 -2.75
C LEU A 167 6.77 -15.47 -2.65
N LYS A 168 6.00 -15.27 -1.58
CA LYS A 168 4.70 -15.92 -1.36
C LYS A 168 3.52 -15.03 -1.72
N ASP A 169 3.78 -13.81 -2.17
CA ASP A 169 2.73 -12.89 -2.60
C ASP A 169 2.19 -13.28 -3.98
N GLN A 170 0.95 -12.90 -4.28
CA GLN A 170 0.19 -13.38 -5.45
C GLN A 170 0.82 -13.01 -6.80
N ASN A 171 1.75 -12.06 -6.82
CA ASN A 171 2.41 -11.57 -8.02
C ASN A 171 3.59 -12.43 -8.49
N PHE A 172 3.99 -13.46 -7.74
CA PHE A 172 5.09 -14.35 -8.12
C PHE A 172 4.69 -15.83 -8.10
N ASP A 173 4.65 -16.45 -9.28
CA ASP A 173 4.49 -17.90 -9.38
C ASP A 173 5.82 -18.59 -9.10
N VAL A 174 5.98 -19.07 -7.86
CA VAL A 174 7.16 -19.81 -7.42
C VAL A 174 7.44 -21.00 -8.34
N THR A 175 6.42 -21.72 -8.82
CA THR A 175 6.61 -22.96 -9.58
C THR A 175 7.29 -22.75 -10.94
N ASN A 176 7.10 -21.57 -11.54
CA ASN A 176 7.75 -21.16 -12.78
C ASN A 176 8.87 -20.14 -12.58
N GLY A 177 9.08 -19.69 -11.34
CA GLY A 177 10.00 -18.63 -10.97
C GLY A 177 11.46 -19.06 -10.87
N ILE A 178 12.36 -18.13 -11.22
CA ILE A 178 13.80 -18.23 -10.97
C ILE A 178 14.11 -17.35 -9.75
N ILE A 179 14.68 -17.95 -8.72
CA ILE A 179 15.01 -17.27 -7.46
C ILE A 179 16.52 -17.12 -7.39
N VAL A 180 17.00 -15.89 -7.19
CA VAL A 180 18.42 -15.59 -6.97
C VAL A 180 18.57 -15.02 -5.57
N VAL A 181 19.44 -15.64 -4.77
CA VAL A 181 19.73 -15.21 -3.40
C VAL A 181 21.23 -14.93 -3.32
N ASP A 182 21.58 -13.66 -3.19
CA ASP A 182 22.95 -13.22 -3.00
C ASP A 182 23.24 -13.01 -1.52
N ASP A 183 24.23 -13.75 -1.04
CA ASP A 183 24.74 -13.76 0.32
C ASP A 183 23.68 -13.49 1.41
N PRO A 184 22.75 -14.43 1.65
CA PRO A 184 21.61 -14.20 2.54
C PRO A 184 22.01 -13.93 4.00
N ILE A 185 23.28 -14.10 4.34
CA ILE A 185 23.83 -14.06 5.69
C ILE A 185 25.22 -13.43 5.64
N SER A 186 25.27 -12.10 5.81
CA SER A 186 26.50 -11.43 6.17
C SER A 186 26.53 -11.24 7.69
N SER A 187 27.61 -11.65 8.35
CA SER A 187 27.91 -11.25 9.74
C SER A 187 26.98 -11.74 10.87
N LEU A 188 26.11 -12.72 10.64
CA LEU A 188 25.21 -13.26 11.66
C LEU A 188 25.87 -14.36 12.52
N ASP A 189 25.35 -14.55 13.74
CA ASP A 189 25.78 -15.61 14.65
C ASP A 189 25.34 -17.01 14.16
N SER A 190 25.91 -18.06 14.77
CA SER A 190 25.65 -19.45 14.37
C SER A 190 24.17 -19.84 14.47
N ASN A 191 23.41 -19.29 15.41
CA ASN A 191 21.98 -19.56 15.56
C ASN A 191 21.16 -18.95 14.41
N SER A 192 21.40 -17.67 14.11
CA SER A 192 20.75 -17.00 12.98
C SER A 192 21.08 -17.68 11.65
N LEU A 193 22.26 -18.31 11.53
CA LEU A 193 22.67 -19.05 10.33
C LEU A 193 21.76 -20.26 10.03
N HIS A 194 21.44 -21.04 11.05
CA HIS A 194 20.54 -22.19 10.91
C HIS A 194 19.10 -21.75 10.63
N GLN A 195 18.65 -20.68 11.29
CA GLN A 195 17.32 -20.11 11.09
C GLN A 195 17.14 -19.63 9.65
N ALA A 196 18.08 -18.84 9.14
CA ALA A 196 18.05 -18.32 7.78
C ALA A 196 18.06 -19.43 6.73
N PHE A 197 18.86 -20.47 6.95
CA PHE A 197 18.84 -21.65 6.11
C PHE A 197 17.47 -22.35 6.10
N ALA A 198 16.84 -22.56 7.26
CA ALA A 198 15.52 -23.19 7.34
C ALA A 198 14.43 -22.35 6.64
N PHE A 199 14.49 -21.02 6.77
CA PHE A 199 13.60 -20.11 6.05
C PHE A 199 13.84 -20.18 4.54
N LEU A 200 15.09 -20.15 4.10
CA LEU A 200 15.46 -20.23 2.69
C LEU A 200 14.92 -21.51 2.05
N GLN A 201 15.15 -22.66 2.69
CA GLN A 201 14.68 -23.96 2.21
C GLN A 201 13.16 -23.99 1.98
N ASN A 202 12.40 -23.39 2.89
CA ASN A 202 10.95 -23.32 2.80
C ASN A 202 10.49 -22.30 1.75
N ALA A 203 11.18 -21.17 1.62
CA ALA A 203 10.84 -20.10 0.69
C ALA A 203 11.01 -20.53 -0.77
N VAL A 204 12.09 -21.27 -1.07
CA VAL A 204 12.42 -21.69 -2.45
C VAL A 204 11.85 -23.06 -2.81
N LYS A 205 11.03 -23.65 -1.93
CA LYS A 205 10.45 -24.97 -2.16
C LYS A 205 9.49 -24.92 -3.35
N GLY A 206 9.72 -25.78 -4.33
CA GLY A 206 8.92 -25.83 -5.55
C GLY A 206 9.36 -24.84 -6.63
N ALA A 207 10.39 -24.03 -6.38
CA ALA A 207 10.92 -23.12 -7.39
C ALA A 207 11.49 -23.86 -8.61
N LYS A 208 11.30 -23.31 -9.80
CA LYS A 208 11.85 -23.86 -11.05
C LYS A 208 13.37 -23.90 -11.03
N GLN A 209 14.00 -22.83 -10.57
CA GLN A 209 15.45 -22.72 -10.46
C GLN A 209 15.83 -21.79 -9.30
N VAL A 210 16.89 -22.16 -8.58
CA VAL A 210 17.41 -21.39 -7.46
C VAL A 210 18.91 -21.21 -7.63
N PHE A 211 19.37 -19.97 -7.59
CA PHE A 211 20.78 -19.60 -7.50
C PHE A 211 21.07 -19.06 -6.11
N ILE A 212 22.10 -19.58 -5.46
CA ILE A 212 22.51 -19.17 -4.12
C ILE A 212 23.98 -18.81 -4.19
N PHE A 213 24.30 -17.56 -3.86
CA PHE A 213 25.67 -17.09 -3.70
C PHE A 213 25.96 -16.91 -2.22
N THR A 214 27.16 -17.27 -1.79
CA THR A 214 27.59 -17.04 -0.41
C THR A 214 29.10 -17.00 -0.34
N HIS A 215 29.62 -16.17 0.54
CA HIS A 215 31.03 -16.19 0.93
C HIS A 215 31.27 -16.96 2.24
N ASN A 216 30.20 -17.41 2.91
CA ASN A 216 30.26 -18.09 4.20
C ASN A 216 30.32 -19.62 4.03
N PHE A 217 31.45 -20.22 4.43
CA PHE A 217 31.66 -21.66 4.30
C PHE A 217 30.69 -22.50 5.15
N ASN A 218 30.32 -22.04 6.35
CA ASN A 218 29.35 -22.77 7.19
C ASN A 218 27.97 -22.80 6.54
N PHE A 219 27.56 -21.68 5.93
CA PHE A 219 26.30 -21.63 5.19
C PHE A 219 26.35 -22.50 3.93
N LEU A 220 27.45 -22.44 3.17
CA LEU A 220 27.69 -23.35 2.05
C LEU A 220 27.57 -24.82 2.48
N ARG A 221 28.11 -25.19 3.65
CA ARG A 221 28.03 -26.57 4.15
C ARG A 221 26.59 -27.01 4.41
N LEU A 222 25.76 -26.16 5.00
CA LEU A 222 24.34 -26.44 5.17
C LEU A 222 23.65 -26.68 3.81
N ILE A 223 23.94 -25.85 2.81
CA ILE A 223 23.40 -25.98 1.45
C ILE A 223 23.87 -27.28 0.78
N LEU A 224 25.16 -27.61 0.84
CA LEU A 224 25.72 -28.84 0.29
C LEU A 224 25.08 -30.08 0.94
N ASN A 225 24.93 -30.07 2.27
CA ASN A 225 24.27 -31.15 3.00
C ASN A 225 22.82 -31.30 2.58
N TRP A 226 22.06 -30.21 2.47
CA TRP A 226 20.68 -30.23 1.98
C TRP A 226 20.56 -30.85 0.59
N LEU A 227 21.43 -30.46 -0.33
CA LEU A 227 21.40 -30.93 -1.71
C LEU A 227 21.88 -32.38 -1.83
N LYS A 228 22.81 -32.82 -0.98
CA LYS A 228 23.30 -34.21 -0.93
C LYS A 228 22.20 -35.22 -0.58
N TYR A 229 21.24 -34.85 0.28
CA TYR A 229 20.15 -35.73 0.70
C TYR A 229 18.88 -35.60 -0.13
N LYS A 230 18.84 -34.73 -1.16
CA LYS A 230 17.70 -34.69 -2.08
C LYS A 230 17.68 -35.90 -3.01
N PRO A 231 16.49 -36.46 -3.31
CA PRO A 231 16.34 -37.64 -4.15
C PRO A 231 16.84 -37.42 -5.59
N ASN A 232 16.88 -36.18 -6.07
CA ASN A 232 17.18 -35.85 -7.46
C ASN A 232 18.53 -35.13 -7.63
N LYS A 233 19.63 -35.83 -7.29
CA LYS A 233 21.02 -35.30 -7.30
C LYS A 233 21.49 -34.74 -8.65
N LYS A 234 20.86 -35.12 -9.77
CA LYS A 234 21.29 -34.76 -11.14
C LYS A 234 21.18 -33.27 -11.49
N HIS A 235 20.45 -32.48 -10.70
CA HIS A 235 20.16 -31.08 -11.04
C HIS A 235 20.94 -30.04 -10.22
N SER A 236 21.82 -30.45 -9.30
CA SER A 236 22.62 -29.53 -8.49
C SER A 236 24.02 -29.37 -9.08
N ARG A 237 24.44 -28.12 -9.31
CA ARG A 237 25.79 -27.78 -9.77
C ARG A 237 26.43 -26.78 -8.81
N TYR A 238 27.70 -26.99 -8.50
CA TYR A 238 28.45 -26.20 -7.54
C TYR A 238 29.61 -25.49 -8.22
N TYR A 239 29.75 -24.20 -7.94
CA TYR A 239 30.76 -23.34 -8.52
C TYR A 239 31.43 -22.51 -7.43
N MET A 240 32.63 -22.02 -7.71
CA MET A 240 33.33 -21.02 -6.92
C MET A 240 33.90 -19.95 -7.84
N ILE A 241 34.09 -18.75 -7.29
CA ILE A 241 34.78 -17.67 -7.97
C ILE A 241 36.26 -17.74 -7.56
N LYS A 242 37.15 -17.83 -8.54
CA LYS A 242 38.60 -17.73 -8.35
C LYS A 242 39.10 -16.41 -8.90
N ASN A 243 40.10 -15.85 -8.24
CA ASN A 243 40.78 -14.65 -8.71
C ASN A 243 42.14 -15.06 -9.29
N GLN A 244 42.54 -14.39 -10.37
CA GLN A 244 43.86 -14.51 -10.96
C GLN A 244 44.42 -13.11 -11.18
N ASN A 245 45.72 -12.94 -10.94
CA ASN A 245 46.41 -11.72 -11.30
C ASN A 245 47.14 -11.98 -12.61
N GLU A 246 46.72 -11.30 -13.68
CA GLU A 246 47.45 -11.31 -14.94
C GLU A 246 48.34 -10.08 -15.01
N VAL A 247 49.61 -10.28 -15.40
CA VAL A 247 50.62 -9.21 -15.51
C VAL A 247 50.15 -8.10 -16.47
N ALA A 248 49.34 -8.43 -17.49
CA ALA A 248 48.89 -7.50 -18.51
C ALA A 248 47.56 -6.78 -18.19
N ASN A 249 46.61 -7.44 -17.52
CA ASN A 249 45.23 -6.96 -17.35
C ASN A 249 44.82 -6.71 -15.90
N GLY A 250 45.74 -6.84 -14.94
CA GLY A 250 45.44 -6.69 -13.53
C GLY A 250 44.68 -7.89 -12.95
N ARG A 251 43.89 -7.65 -11.91
CA ARG A 251 43.15 -8.70 -11.21
C ARG A 251 41.89 -9.07 -11.98
N THR A 252 41.80 -10.32 -12.42
CA THR A 252 40.62 -10.91 -13.07
C THR A 252 39.96 -11.94 -12.16
N ALA A 253 38.66 -12.19 -12.38
CA ALA A 253 37.90 -13.20 -11.66
C ALA A 253 37.17 -14.12 -12.65
N PHE A 254 37.15 -15.42 -12.36
CA PHE A 254 36.49 -16.41 -13.21
C PHE A 254 35.73 -17.44 -12.36
N VAL A 255 34.69 -18.01 -12.97
CA VAL A 255 33.87 -19.05 -12.33
C VAL A 255 34.44 -20.42 -12.67
N SER A 256 34.79 -21.20 -11.66
CA SER A 256 35.20 -22.60 -11.81
C SER A 256 34.26 -23.54 -11.07
N LYS A 257 34.31 -24.83 -11.37
CA LYS A 257 33.63 -25.84 -10.54
C LYS A 257 34.14 -25.76 -9.10
N LEU A 258 33.26 -26.01 -8.13
CA LEU A 258 33.63 -26.09 -6.72
C LEU A 258 34.68 -27.20 -6.51
N ASP A 259 35.73 -26.91 -5.76
CA ASP A 259 36.79 -27.88 -5.46
C ASP A 259 36.22 -29.06 -4.67
N LYS A 260 36.63 -30.28 -5.05
CA LYS A 260 36.20 -31.52 -4.39
C LYS A 260 36.51 -31.51 -2.91
N ALA A 261 37.63 -30.88 -2.49
CA ALA A 261 38.00 -30.81 -1.07
C ALA A 261 36.94 -30.08 -0.21
N LEU A 262 36.21 -29.10 -0.77
CA LEU A 262 35.13 -28.41 -0.06
C LEU A 262 33.81 -29.21 -0.03
N ILE A 263 33.65 -30.17 -0.93
CA ILE A 263 32.49 -31.05 -1.00
C ILE A 263 32.68 -32.25 -0.06
N ASP A 264 33.85 -32.88 -0.17
CA ASP A 264 34.14 -34.16 0.46
C ASP A 264 34.45 -34.02 1.96
N HIS A 265 34.92 -32.85 2.40
CA HIS A 265 35.26 -32.59 3.79
C HIS A 265 34.31 -31.58 4.45
N GLU A 266 34.04 -31.78 5.75
CA GLU A 266 33.20 -30.90 6.56
C GLU A 266 33.86 -29.55 6.89
N SER A 267 35.19 -29.49 6.85
CA SER A 267 35.96 -28.30 7.22
C SER A 267 36.67 -27.69 6.02
N GLU A 268 36.71 -26.36 5.98
CA GLU A 268 37.50 -25.57 5.03
C GLU A 268 39.00 -25.93 5.11
N TYR A 269 39.45 -26.45 6.26
CA TYR A 269 40.84 -26.81 6.54
C TYR A 269 41.51 -27.62 5.42
N HIS A 270 40.86 -28.67 4.90
CA HIS A 270 41.45 -29.54 3.88
C HIS A 270 41.68 -28.79 2.57
N TYR A 271 40.75 -27.91 2.21
CA TYR A 271 40.89 -27.04 1.04
C TYR A 271 42.01 -26.02 1.25
N LEU A 272 42.06 -25.35 2.41
CA LEU A 272 43.13 -24.39 2.71
C LEU A 272 44.51 -25.06 2.75
N PHE A 273 44.61 -26.26 3.33
CA PHE A 273 45.83 -27.05 3.33
C PHE A 273 46.24 -27.44 1.90
N LYS A 274 45.30 -27.92 1.08
CA LYS A 274 45.55 -28.22 -0.34
C LYS A 274 46.09 -26.99 -1.07
N VAL A 275 45.48 -25.82 -0.88
CA VAL A 275 45.92 -24.56 -1.49
C VAL A 275 47.36 -24.23 -1.08
N LEU A 276 47.72 -24.36 0.20
CA LEU A 276 49.10 -24.14 0.66
C LEU A 276 50.08 -25.18 0.11
N TYR A 277 49.67 -26.45 0.08
CA TYR A 277 50.53 -27.55 -0.36
C TYR A 277 50.83 -27.49 -1.86
N THR A 278 49.85 -27.06 -2.67
CA THR A 278 50.01 -26.91 -4.12
C THR A 278 50.45 -25.52 -4.55
N PHE A 279 50.72 -24.62 -3.59
CA PHE A 279 51.13 -23.26 -3.93
C PHE A 279 52.56 -23.27 -4.45
N GLU A 280 52.74 -22.76 -5.66
CA GLU A 280 54.04 -22.46 -6.25
C GLU A 280 54.10 -20.95 -6.50
N SER A 281 55.20 -20.31 -6.07
CA SER A 281 55.43 -18.89 -6.29
C SER A 281 55.80 -18.65 -7.74
N ASP A 282 55.17 -17.68 -8.38
CA ASP A 282 55.55 -17.15 -9.70
C ASP A 282 56.52 -15.96 -9.60
N ASP A 283 57.20 -15.83 -8.45
CA ASP A 283 58.06 -14.71 -8.03
C ASP A 283 57.38 -13.33 -8.00
N SER A 284 56.06 -13.27 -8.19
CA SER A 284 55.29 -12.04 -8.03
C SER A 284 54.80 -11.87 -6.59
N ILE A 285 54.93 -10.66 -6.05
CA ILE A 285 54.36 -10.33 -4.72
C ILE A 285 52.83 -10.51 -4.74
N ALA A 286 52.22 -10.29 -5.91
CA ALA A 286 50.78 -10.40 -6.15
C ALA A 286 50.23 -11.82 -5.85
N SER A 287 50.97 -12.87 -6.21
CA SER A 287 50.56 -14.25 -5.97
C SER A 287 50.66 -14.65 -4.50
N VAL A 288 51.56 -14.04 -3.73
CA VAL A 288 51.82 -14.40 -2.33
C VAL A 288 50.86 -13.74 -1.33
N TYR A 289 50.21 -12.60 -1.67
CA TYR A 289 49.42 -11.81 -0.70
C TYR A 289 48.36 -12.59 0.12
N HIS A 290 47.72 -13.58 -0.49
CA HIS A 290 46.64 -14.33 0.16
C HIS A 290 47.15 -15.49 1.04
N ILE A 291 48.40 -15.93 0.82
CA ILE A 291 49.01 -17.09 1.46
C ILE A 291 49.19 -16.92 2.97
N PRO A 292 49.68 -15.78 3.50
CA PRO A 292 49.83 -15.61 4.95
C PRO A 292 48.53 -15.82 5.73
N ASN A 293 47.40 -15.33 5.21
CA ASN A 293 46.10 -15.51 5.86
C ASN A 293 45.64 -16.98 5.82
N ILE A 294 45.88 -17.69 4.71
CA ILE A 294 45.57 -19.12 4.59
C ILE A 294 46.45 -19.93 5.55
N ALA A 295 47.76 -19.66 5.57
CA ALA A 295 48.72 -20.31 6.47
C ALA A 295 48.34 -20.12 7.94
N ARG A 296 47.96 -18.89 8.33
CA ARG A 296 47.46 -18.59 9.67
C ARG A 296 46.21 -19.41 9.99
N LYS A 297 45.19 -19.43 9.11
CA LYS A 297 43.95 -20.21 9.33
C LYS A 297 44.23 -21.71 9.49
N VAL A 298 45.11 -22.27 8.66
CA VAL A 298 45.51 -23.69 8.72
C VAL A 298 46.22 -23.98 10.04
N LEU A 299 47.18 -23.14 10.43
CA LEU A 299 47.91 -23.28 11.69
C LEU A 299 46.98 -23.16 12.91
N ASP A 300 46.15 -22.11 12.96
CA ASP A 300 45.20 -21.88 14.06
C ASP A 300 44.25 -23.07 14.21
N THR A 301 43.73 -23.60 13.10
CA THR A 301 42.85 -24.77 13.10
C THR A 301 43.58 -26.01 13.59
N PHE A 302 44.80 -26.26 13.11
CA PHE A 302 45.63 -27.39 13.54
C PHE A 302 45.94 -27.32 15.05
N LEU A 303 46.34 -26.15 15.55
CA LEU A 303 46.63 -25.94 16.96
C LEU A 303 45.39 -26.12 17.84
N MET A 304 44.21 -25.71 17.37
CA MET A 304 42.96 -25.92 18.10
C MET A 304 42.65 -27.40 18.30
N PHE A 305 42.93 -28.24 17.30
CA PHE A 305 42.76 -29.69 17.41
C PHE A 305 43.86 -30.36 18.24
N ARG A 306 45.12 -29.93 18.10
CA ARG A 306 46.26 -30.60 18.73
C ARG A 306 46.48 -30.19 20.19
N VAL A 307 46.20 -28.92 20.52
CA VAL A 307 46.35 -28.33 21.86
C VAL A 307 45.07 -27.56 22.19
N PRO A 308 44.02 -28.25 22.65
CA PRO A 308 42.75 -27.63 23.04
C PRO A 308 42.91 -26.89 24.37
N SER A 309 43.59 -25.74 24.33
CA SER A 309 43.72 -24.83 25.46
C SER A 309 43.06 -23.47 25.16
N SER A 310 42.73 -22.71 26.18
CA SER A 310 42.26 -21.32 26.05
C SER A 310 43.40 -20.31 25.86
N GLU A 311 44.64 -20.80 25.70
CA GLU A 311 45.82 -19.96 25.58
C GLU A 311 45.96 -19.36 24.17
N THR A 312 46.84 -18.35 24.04
CA THR A 312 47.12 -17.70 22.76
C THR A 312 47.76 -18.66 21.76
N SER A 313 47.59 -18.44 20.45
CA SER A 313 48.19 -19.27 19.39
C SER A 313 49.70 -19.41 19.54
N TYR A 314 50.39 -18.39 20.07
CA TYR A 314 51.82 -18.44 20.38
C TYR A 314 52.17 -19.53 21.40
N LYS A 315 51.50 -19.52 22.56
CA LYS A 315 51.74 -20.52 23.63
C LYS A 315 51.36 -21.94 23.21
N LYS A 316 50.32 -22.08 22.39
CA LYS A 316 49.95 -23.37 21.79
C LYS A 316 51.04 -23.90 20.87
N THR A 317 51.66 -23.02 20.07
CA THR A 317 52.76 -23.38 19.18
C THR A 317 53.99 -23.82 19.97
N GLU A 318 54.30 -23.13 21.06
CA GLU A 318 55.38 -23.50 21.99
C GLU A 318 55.10 -24.85 22.67
N SER A 319 53.86 -25.10 23.06
CA SER A 319 53.45 -26.41 23.62
C SER A 319 53.63 -27.55 22.61
N CYS A 320 53.30 -27.32 21.33
CA CYS A 320 53.54 -28.29 20.25
C CYS A 320 55.04 -28.56 20.00
N SER A 321 55.90 -27.56 20.15
CA SER A 321 57.35 -27.73 19.97
C SER A 321 57.98 -28.56 21.10
N ILE A 322 57.39 -28.52 22.30
CA ILE A 322 57.76 -29.40 23.43
C ILE A 322 57.40 -30.87 23.12
N PHE A 323 56.25 -31.14 22.50
CA PHE A 323 55.91 -32.50 22.04
C PHE A 323 56.86 -33.01 20.95
N ALA A 324 57.27 -32.16 20.00
CA ALA A 324 58.22 -32.53 18.95
C ALA A 324 59.65 -32.83 19.47
N ARG A 325 60.01 -32.34 20.66
CA ARG A 325 61.31 -32.64 21.31
C ARG A 325 61.31 -33.96 22.08
N ASN A 326 60.14 -34.50 22.45
CA ASN A 326 60.04 -35.76 23.19
C ASN A 326 59.94 -36.99 22.29
N ASP A 327 59.50 -36.85 21.03
CA ASP A 327 59.55 -37.91 20.02
C ASP A 327 60.88 -37.80 19.24
N GLY A 328 61.91 -38.45 19.77
CA GLY A 328 63.28 -38.35 19.28
C GLY A 328 63.46 -38.78 17.81
N HIS A 329 63.95 -37.83 17.00
CA HIS A 329 65.05 -38.08 16.08
C HIS A 329 65.81 -36.76 15.83
N ASN A 330 67.11 -36.78 16.14
CA ASN A 330 68.06 -35.66 15.99
C ASN A 330 68.04 -35.08 14.56
N PHE A 331 67.34 -33.97 14.36
CA PHE A 331 67.51 -33.11 13.19
C PHE A 331 68.51 -31.99 13.52
N SER A 332 69.76 -32.37 13.75
CA SER A 332 70.87 -31.42 14.01
C SER A 332 72.17 -32.01 13.52
N ARG A 333 72.33 -32.13 12.19
CA ARG A 333 73.63 -32.26 11.50
C ARG A 333 73.45 -32.22 9.97
N THR A 334 73.18 -31.05 9.40
CA THR A 334 73.48 -30.71 7.98
C THR A 334 73.11 -29.25 7.70
N LEU A 335 73.78 -28.30 8.35
CA LEU A 335 73.91 -26.92 7.87
C LEU A 335 75.27 -26.34 8.30
N GLN A 336 76.32 -27.12 8.09
CA GLN A 336 77.69 -26.64 7.96
C GLN A 336 78.30 -27.43 6.79
N ASN A 337 78.78 -26.70 5.78
CA ASN A 337 79.36 -27.14 4.50
C ASN A 337 78.38 -27.29 3.34
N SER A 338 78.01 -26.15 2.75
CA SER A 338 78.18 -25.84 1.32
C SER A 338 77.64 -24.44 1.02
#